data_AF-A0AAJ2BZ42-F1
#
_entry.id   AF-A0AAJ2BZ42-F1
#
_cell.length_a   1.000
_cell.length_b   1.000
_cell.length_c   1.000
_cell.angle_alpha   90.00
_cell.angle_beta   90.00
_cell.angle_gamma   90.00
#
_symmetry.space_group_name_H-M   'P 1'
#
loop_
_entity.id
_entity.type
_entity.pdbx_description
1 polymer ?
#
loop_
_entity_poly.entity_id
_entity_poly.type
_entity_poly.pdbx_seq_one_letter_code
_entity_poly.pdbx_strand_id
1 'polypeptide(L)'
;MSRFTAIERPLAQSTMALVRMPELMALTGLARPTVYKLLQRDPTFPRPVKLSDSGARNAPVGFVLSEVQAWIQGRIAAREQRA
;
A
#
# COMPACT_ATOMS: atom_id res chain seq x y z
N MET A 1 25.16 -23.58 29.87
CA MET A 1 25.64 -23.52 28.47
C MET A 1 24.45 -23.61 27.54
N SER A 2 24.32 -22.59 26.69
CA SER A 2 23.47 -22.41 25.51
C SER A 2 22.40 -23.44 25.16
N ARG A 3 21.17 -22.93 25.03
CA ARG A 3 20.55 -22.76 23.71
C ARG A 3 19.48 -21.68 23.75
N PHE A 4 19.82 -20.48 23.29
CA PHE A 4 18.83 -19.51 22.82
C PHE A 4 18.21 -20.11 21.57
N THR A 5 16.97 -20.59 21.67
CA THR A 5 16.23 -21.02 20.50
C THR A 5 14.74 -20.76 20.72
N ALA A 6 14.33 -19.56 20.34
CA ALA A 6 13.03 -19.35 19.72
C ALA A 6 13.25 -18.27 18.66
N ILE A 7 13.32 -18.72 17.41
CA ILE A 7 13.21 -17.88 16.22
C ILE A 7 11.79 -17.30 16.31
N GLU A 8 11.66 -16.03 16.69
CA GLU A 8 10.39 -15.33 16.54
C GLU A 8 10.08 -15.31 15.05
N ARG A 9 9.03 -16.04 14.67
CA ARG A 9 8.52 -16.05 13.30
C ARG A 9 8.30 -14.61 12.85
N PRO A 10 8.71 -14.21 11.64
CA PRO A 10 8.35 -12.90 11.13
C PRO A 10 6.82 -12.84 11.12
N LEU A 11 6.25 -11.82 11.75
CA LEU A 11 4.84 -11.49 11.62
C LEU A 11 4.60 -11.14 10.15
N ALA A 12 4.43 -12.15 9.30
CA ALA A 12 4.05 -11.97 7.91
C ALA A 12 2.75 -11.16 7.95
N GLN A 13 2.87 -9.89 7.57
CA GLN A 13 1.89 -8.83 7.76
C GLN A 13 0.64 -9.14 6.95
N SER A 14 -0.24 -9.96 7.51
CA SER A 14 -1.59 -10.15 7.00
C SER A 14 -2.52 -9.17 7.71
N THR A 15 -2.24 -7.89 7.57
CA THR A 15 -3.17 -6.87 8.05
C THR A 15 -4.20 -6.64 6.95
N MET A 16 -5.32 -7.37 7.04
CA MET A 16 -6.52 -7.16 6.23
C MET A 16 -7.15 -5.80 6.57
N ALA A 17 -6.56 -4.73 6.06
CA ALA A 17 -6.99 -3.36 6.30
C ALA A 17 -7.08 -2.57 5.00
N LEU A 18 -8.01 -1.63 4.99
CA LEU A 18 -8.16 -0.64 3.93
C LEU A 18 -7.72 0.72 4.46
N VAL A 19 -6.77 1.35 3.79
CA VAL A 19 -6.32 2.70 4.11
C VAL A 19 -7.11 3.73 3.29
N ARG A 20 -7.40 4.87 3.89
CA ARG A 20 -8.09 5.98 3.19
C ARG A 20 -7.06 6.90 2.52
N MET A 21 -7.52 7.79 1.64
CA MET A 21 -6.64 8.67 0.88
C MET A 21 -5.62 9.45 1.72
N PRO A 22 -5.97 10.05 2.90
CA PRO A 22 -4.97 10.74 3.72
C PRO A 22 -3.84 9.82 4.21
N GLU A 23 -4.17 8.59 4.58
CA GLU A 23 -3.21 7.58 5.04
C GLU A 23 -2.37 7.03 3.89
N LEU A 24 -2.98 6.77 2.74
CA LEU A 24 -2.25 6.42 1.51
C LEU A 24 -1.19 7.49 1.17
N MET A 25 -1.56 8.77 1.25
CA MET A 25 -0.64 9.88 1.01
C MET A 25 0.48 9.92 2.06
N ALA A 26 0.15 9.69 3.33
CA ALA A 26 1.15 9.64 4.41
C ALA A 26 2.14 8.49 4.21
N LEU A 27 1.67 7.29 3.85
CA LEU A 27 2.50 6.11 3.61
C LEU A 27 3.39 6.25 2.36
N THR A 28 2.84 6.80 1.27
CA THR A 28 3.56 6.92 -0.01
C THR A 28 4.40 8.19 -0.12
N GLY A 29 4.17 9.19 0.75
CA GLY A 29 4.78 10.52 0.66
C GLY A 29 4.32 11.34 -0.55
N LEU A 30 3.25 10.90 -1.23
CA LEU A 30 2.77 11.52 -2.47
C LEU A 30 1.65 12.52 -2.20
N ALA A 31 1.69 13.64 -2.91
CA ALA A 31 0.56 14.56 -2.98
C ALA A 31 -0.62 13.94 -3.75
N ARG A 32 -1.84 14.29 -3.37
CA ARG A 32 -3.07 13.77 -3.97
C ARG A 32 -3.14 13.86 -5.51
N PRO A 33 -2.71 14.95 -6.18
CA PRO A 33 -2.71 15.01 -7.64
C PRO A 33 -1.80 13.94 -8.27
N THR A 34 -0.69 13.60 -7.61
CA THR A 34 0.23 12.56 -8.08
C THR A 34 -0.40 11.17 -7.92
N VAL A 35 -1.10 10.92 -6.82
CA VAL A 35 -1.87 9.68 -6.63
C VAL A 35 -2.88 9.50 -7.77
N TYR A 36 -3.65 10.54 -8.11
CA TYR A 36 -4.60 10.45 -9.23
C TYR A 36 -3.92 10.20 -10.58
N LYS A 37 -2.74 10.79 -10.84
CA LYS A 37 -1.96 10.51 -12.05
C LYS A 37 -1.49 9.05 -12.09
N LEU A 38 -1.03 8.50 -10.96
CA LEU A 38 -0.58 7.11 -10.87
C LEU A 38 -1.75 6.14 -11.07
N LEU A 39 -2.91 6.42 -10.47
CA LEU A 39 -4.12 5.61 -10.68
C LEU A 39 -4.54 5.49 -12.16
N GLN A 40 -4.20 6.48 -12.98
CA GLN A 40 -4.49 6.46 -14.42
C GLN A 40 -3.38 5.82 -15.26
N ARG A 41 -2.12 5.91 -14.81
CA ARG A 41 -0.94 5.64 -15.67
C ARG A 41 -0.12 4.44 -15.23
N ASP A 42 -0.12 4.10 -13.95
CA ASP A 42 0.69 3.04 -13.37
C ASP A 42 -0.20 1.86 -12.99
N PRO A 43 -0.19 0.76 -13.78
CA PRO A 43 -0.99 -0.41 -13.48
C PRO A 43 -0.53 -1.16 -12.22
N THR A 44 0.68 -0.87 -11.71
CA THR A 44 1.22 -1.48 -10.48
C THR A 44 0.81 -0.72 -9.22
N PHE A 45 0.22 0.48 -9.37
CA PHE A 45 -0.24 1.26 -8.23
C PHE A 45 -1.51 0.64 -7.60
N PRO A 46 -1.66 0.65 -6.26
CA PRO A 46 -2.80 0.06 -5.56
C PRO A 46 -4.14 0.61 -6.07
N ARG A 47 -5.10 -0.30 -6.29
CA ARG A 47 -6.42 0.08 -6.85
C ARG A 47 -7.41 0.42 -5.75
N PRO A 48 -8.34 1.36 -5.99
CA PRO A 48 -9.36 1.71 -5.02
C PRO A 48 -10.41 0.60 -4.91
N VAL A 49 -10.74 0.24 -3.67
CA VAL A 49 -11.86 -0.64 -3.31
C VAL A 49 -13.02 0.23 -2.85
N LYS A 50 -14.20 0.05 -3.45
CA LYS A 50 -15.43 0.73 -3.01
C LYS A 50 -15.83 0.21 -1.62
N LEU A 51 -16.19 1.12 -0.73
CA LEU A 51 -16.61 0.77 0.64
C LEU A 51 -18.13 0.77 0.82
N SER A 52 -18.87 1.06 -0.25
CA SER A 52 -20.33 0.98 -0.27
C SER A 52 -20.81 0.50 -1.64
N ASP A 53 -22.03 0.00 -1.67
CA ASP A 53 -22.70 -0.46 -2.89
C ASP A 53 -23.21 0.71 -3.77
N SER A 54 -22.99 1.94 -3.34
CA SER A 54 -23.41 3.13 -4.08
C SER A 54 -22.59 3.31 -5.36
N GLY A 55 -23.29 3.51 -6.48
CA GLY A 55 -22.70 3.94 -7.75
C GLY A 55 -22.34 5.43 -7.82
N ALA A 56 -22.54 6.19 -6.74
CA ALA A 56 -22.28 7.62 -6.72
C ALA A 56 -20.81 7.92 -7.07
N ARG A 57 -20.58 8.99 -7.85
CA ARG A 57 -19.24 9.45 -8.25
C ARG A 57 -18.29 9.68 -7.08
N ASN A 58 -18.83 10.05 -5.92
CA ASN A 58 -18.08 10.36 -4.70
C ASN A 58 -18.24 9.27 -3.62
N ALA A 59 -18.61 8.05 -4.00
CA ALA A 59 -18.67 6.95 -3.05
C ALA A 59 -17.31 6.76 -2.34
N PRO A 60 -17.31 6.49 -1.03
CA PRO A 60 -16.08 6.31 -0.28
C PRO A 60 -15.27 5.12 -0.82
N VAL A 61 -13.98 5.34 -1.06
CA VAL A 61 -13.01 4.30 -1.46
C VAL A 61 -11.87 4.16 -0.45
N GLY A 62 -11.35 2.94 -0.31
CA GLY A 62 -10.12 2.61 0.40
C GLY A 62 -9.12 1.90 -0.51
N PHE A 63 -7.91 1.64 -0.01
CA PHE A 63 -6.85 0.93 -0.70
C PHE A 63 -6.34 -0.20 0.17
N VAL A 64 -6.04 -1.36 -0.41
CA VAL A 64 -5.56 -2.51 0.37
C VAL A 64 -4.16 -2.21 0.91
N LEU A 65 -4.00 -2.25 2.23
CA LEU A 65 -2.73 -1.88 2.89
C LEU A 65 -1.54 -2.70 2.37
N SER A 66 -1.72 -4.01 2.17
CA SER A 66 -0.65 -4.88 1.66
C SER A 66 -0.22 -4.52 0.23
N GLU A 67 -1.15 -4.11 -0.64
CA GLU A 67 -0.82 -3.61 -1.98
C GLU A 67 -0.01 -2.31 -1.92
N VAL A 68 -0.39 -1.40 -1.02
CA VAL A 68 0.34 -0.14 -0.79
C VAL A 68 1.77 -0.43 -0.32
N GLN A 69 1.93 -1.31 0.65
CA GLN A 69 3.24 -1.73 1.16
C GLN A 69 4.08 -2.40 0.06
N ALA A 70 3.49 -3.30 -0.72
CA ALA A 70 4.17 -3.96 -1.84
C ALA A 70 4.64 -2.97 -2.89
N TRP A 71 3.82 -1.97 -3.23
CA TRP A 71 4.21 -0.91 -4.16
C TRP A 71 5.40 -0.09 -3.62
N ILE A 72 5.37 0.29 -2.34
CA ILE A 72 6.49 1.00 -1.68
C ILE A 72 7.76 0.16 -1.73
N GLN A 73 7.69 -1.14 -1.41
CA GLN A 73 8.83 -2.04 -1.51
C GLN A 73 9.38 -2.12 -2.93
N GLY A 74 8.50 -2.18 -3.94
CA GLY A 74 8.90 -2.12 -5.34
C GLY A 74 9.66 -0.84 -5.70
N ARG A 75 9.27 0.31 -5.16
CA ARG A 75 9.99 1.59 -5.34
C ARG A 75 11.38 1.56 -4.70
N ILE A 76 11.52 0.96 -3.52
CA ILE A 76 12.80 0.80 -2.81
C ILE A 76 13.73 -0.11 -3.63
N ALA A 77 13.26 -1.28 -4.05
CA ALA A 77 14.03 -2.21 -4.86
C ALA A 77 14.45 -1.60 -6.22
N ALA A 78 13.57 -0.86 -6.88
CA ALA A 78 13.87 -0.18 -8.14
C ALA A 78 14.93 0.93 -8.00
N ARG A 79 15.07 1.53 -6.82
CA ARG A 79 16.18 2.46 -6.52
C ARG A 79 17.49 1.71 -6.42
N GLU A 80 17.51 0.58 -5.74
CA GLU A 80 18.72 -0.23 -5.51
C GLU A 80 19.29 -0.82 -6.80
N GLN A 81 18.43 -1.19 -7.75
CA GLN A 81 18.87 -1.67 -9.07
C GLN A 81 19.50 -0.60 -9.97
N ARG A 82 19.36 0.69 -9.61
CA ARG A 82 19.90 1.83 -10.38
C ARG A 82 21.17 2.41 -9.77
N ALA A 83 21.56 1.96 -8.58
CA ALA A 83 22.80 2.32 -7.90
C ALA A 83 23.93 1.40 -8.35
#